data_AF-A0AAJ0FAP4-F1
#
_entry.id   AF-A0AAJ0FAP4-F1
#
_cell.length_a   1.000
_cell.length_b   1.000
_cell.length_c   1.000
_cell.angle_alpha   90.00
_cell.angle_beta   90.00
_cell.angle_gamma   90.00
#
_symmetry.space_group_name_H-M   'P 1'
#
loop_
_entity.id
_entity.type
_entity.pdbx_description
1 polymer ?
#
loop_
_entity_poly.entity_id
_entity_poly.type
_entity_poly.pdbx_seq_one_letter_code
_entity_poly.pdbx_strand_id
1 'polypeptide(L)'
;MAEEKNMATPDPISKAVVDAARRHIFYTNERGERFNMTALHRMNLHYLRKRILDATATILKKGAMDDSDSDALTSLMQSYCNAVRDREFIRDVGYRDWHNNLFLLRSEREMERELLTYLKTIDGIRPEDGVPPGENHLHPDLPGGPWDFPYASRTKRQRYVLAVLGGVILNAPMVLMALVPNVAVNLVTAGVCTMVFAVAAAYFSPTKLPLELLAATATYAAVLVVFVGGVTTSGGGCETTRTT
;
A
#
# COMPACT_ATOMS: atom_id res chain seq x y z
N MET A 1 43.40 -3.68 -34.10
CA MET A 1 43.23 -4.58 -32.96
C MET A 1 41.98 -4.15 -32.23
N ALA A 2 40.87 -4.84 -32.46
CA ALA A 2 39.61 -4.57 -31.79
C ALA A 2 39.65 -5.26 -30.42
N GLU A 3 39.43 -4.48 -29.37
CA GLU A 3 39.31 -4.94 -27.99
C GLU A 3 38.00 -5.74 -27.88
N GLU A 4 38.14 -7.06 -27.87
CA GLU A 4 37.07 -8.03 -27.66
C GLU A 4 36.53 -7.81 -26.25
N LYS A 5 35.43 -7.05 -26.16
CA LYS A 5 34.65 -6.85 -24.95
C LYS A 5 34.18 -8.22 -24.47
N ASN A 6 34.92 -8.81 -23.52
CA ASN A 6 34.60 -10.04 -22.81
C ASN A 6 33.11 -10.03 -22.43
N MET A 7 32.31 -10.77 -23.18
CA MET A 7 30.89 -10.93 -22.97
C MET A 7 30.73 -11.91 -21.81
N ALA A 8 30.89 -11.40 -20.59
CA ALA A 8 30.72 -12.16 -19.35
C ALA A 8 29.39 -12.90 -19.43
N THR A 9 29.43 -14.22 -19.26
CA THR A 9 28.24 -15.06 -19.20
C THR A 9 27.27 -14.47 -18.18
N PRO A 10 26.01 -14.20 -18.56
CA PRO A 10 25.06 -13.57 -17.67
C PRO A 10 24.86 -14.46 -16.44
N ASP A 11 24.97 -13.87 -15.26
CA ASP A 11 24.77 -14.57 -14.00
C ASP A 11 23.42 -15.32 -14.01
N PRO A 12 23.38 -16.58 -13.54
CA PRO A 12 22.17 -17.40 -13.58
C PRO A 12 20.98 -16.75 -12.88
N ILE A 13 21.21 -15.99 -11.81
CA ILE A 13 20.14 -15.26 -11.09
C ILE A 13 19.58 -14.14 -11.98
N SER A 14 20.44 -13.35 -12.60
CA SER A 14 20.05 -12.25 -13.50
C SER A 14 19.24 -12.76 -14.69
N LYS A 15 19.63 -13.90 -15.27
CA LYS A 15 18.86 -14.52 -16.36
C LYS A 15 17.48 -14.98 -15.87
N ALA A 16 17.42 -15.73 -14.77
CA ALA A 16 16.16 -16.22 -14.21
C ALA A 16 15.18 -15.08 -13.86
N VAL A 17 15.71 -13.94 -13.39
CA VAL A 17 14.92 -12.75 -13.06
C VAL A 17 14.36 -12.08 -14.31
N VAL A 18 15.16 -11.96 -15.37
CA VAL A 18 14.68 -11.44 -16.66
C VAL A 18 13.63 -12.36 -17.26
N ASP A 19 13.86 -13.67 -17.24
CA ASP A 19 12.91 -14.67 -17.76
C ASP A 19 11.58 -14.64 -16.97
N ALA A 20 11.64 -14.51 -15.64
CA ALA A 20 10.44 -14.30 -14.83
C ALA A 20 9.76 -12.96 -15.16
N ALA A 21 10.54 -11.90 -15.38
CA ALA A 21 10.05 -10.55 -15.63
C ALA A 21 9.40 -10.37 -17.00
N ARG A 22 9.84 -11.08 -18.05
CA ARG A 22 9.32 -10.92 -19.43
C ARG A 22 7.80 -11.01 -19.48
N ARG A 23 7.24 -12.05 -18.85
CA ARG A 23 5.79 -12.27 -18.68
C ARG A 23 5.04 -11.13 -18.02
N HIS A 24 5.73 -10.35 -17.18
CA HIS A 24 5.13 -9.27 -16.41
C HIS A 24 5.32 -7.92 -17.09
N ILE A 25 6.42 -7.75 -17.83
CA ILE A 25 6.82 -6.48 -18.44
C ILE A 25 6.08 -6.26 -19.74
N PHE A 26 6.00 -7.26 -20.63
CA PHE A 26 5.35 -7.10 -21.93
C PHE A 26 4.54 -8.34 -22.26
N TYR A 27 3.21 -8.20 -22.19
CA TYR A 27 2.29 -9.32 -22.36
C TYR A 27 1.04 -8.92 -23.15
N THR A 28 0.34 -9.92 -23.68
CA THR A 28 -0.95 -9.76 -24.34
C THR A 28 -2.07 -10.35 -23.50
N ASN A 29 -3.24 -9.69 -23.48
CA ASN A 29 -4.45 -10.22 -22.87
C ASN A 29 -5.65 -10.06 -23.81
N GLU A 30 -6.84 -10.46 -23.38
CA GLU A 30 -8.09 -10.33 -24.16
C GLU A 30 -8.37 -8.91 -24.66
N ARG A 31 -7.82 -7.90 -23.97
CA ARG A 31 -7.98 -6.48 -24.29
C ARG A 31 -6.79 -5.91 -25.06
N GLY A 32 -5.87 -6.74 -25.53
CA GLY A 32 -4.68 -6.37 -26.28
C GLY A 32 -3.40 -6.32 -25.45
N GLU A 33 -2.36 -5.76 -26.06
CA GLU A 33 -1.01 -5.72 -25.52
C GLU A 33 -0.85 -4.67 -24.42
N ARG A 34 -0.03 -5.03 -23.42
CA ARG A 34 0.27 -4.23 -22.23
C ARG A 34 1.77 -4.21 -21.98
N PHE A 35 2.30 -3.04 -21.64
CA PHE A 35 3.67 -2.91 -21.12
C PHE A 35 3.66 -2.30 -19.73
N ASN A 36 4.20 -3.04 -18.76
CA ASN A 36 4.09 -2.72 -17.34
C ASN A 36 5.43 -2.25 -16.77
N MET A 37 5.56 -0.93 -16.60
CA MET A 37 6.74 -0.33 -15.99
C MET A 37 6.88 -0.70 -14.51
N THR A 38 5.79 -1.08 -13.84
CA THR A 38 5.83 -1.56 -12.45
C THR A 38 6.55 -2.90 -12.35
N ALA A 39 6.41 -3.77 -13.35
CA ALA A 39 7.16 -5.02 -13.42
C ALA A 39 8.65 -4.75 -13.66
N LEU A 40 8.98 -3.80 -14.53
CA LEU A 40 10.36 -3.36 -14.77
C LEU A 40 11.00 -2.83 -13.47
N HIS A 41 10.27 -2.02 -12.70
CA HIS A 41 10.74 -1.51 -11.42
C HIS A 41 11.00 -2.63 -10.39
N ARG A 42 10.14 -3.65 -10.35
CA ARG A 42 10.35 -4.84 -9.48
C ARG A 42 11.58 -5.64 -9.87
N MET A 43 11.82 -5.78 -11.17
CA MET A 43 13.04 -6.39 -11.69
C MET A 43 14.29 -5.62 -11.23
N ASN A 44 14.26 -4.28 -11.34
CA ASN A 44 15.34 -3.42 -10.87
C ASN A 44 15.56 -3.54 -9.34
N LEU A 45 14.48 -3.57 -8.55
CA LEU A 45 14.56 -3.79 -7.09
C LEU A 45 15.24 -5.12 -6.73
N HIS A 46 14.94 -6.20 -7.46
CA HIS A 46 15.61 -7.48 -7.23
C HIS A 46 17.11 -7.40 -7.57
N TYR A 47 17.45 -6.72 -8.67
CA TYR A 47 18.85 -6.52 -9.05
C TYR A 47 19.63 -5.68 -8.03
N LEU A 48 19.01 -4.64 -7.45
CA LEU A 48 19.60 -3.85 -6.36
C LEU A 48 19.87 -4.72 -5.12
N ARG A 49 18.94 -5.61 -4.75
CA ARG A 49 19.16 -6.56 -3.63
C ARG A 49 20.34 -7.47 -3.90
N LYS A 50 20.45 -8.00 -5.12
CA LYS A 50 21.60 -8.82 -5.52
C LYS A 50 22.91 -8.04 -5.38
N ARG A 51 22.99 -6.81 -5.89
CA ARG A 51 24.19 -5.96 -5.77
C ARG A 51 24.59 -5.69 -4.32
N ILE A 52 23.62 -5.48 -3.44
CA ILE A 52 23.87 -5.34 -1.99
C ILE A 52 24.44 -6.65 -1.43
N LEU A 53 23.90 -7.80 -1.80
CA LEU A 53 24.41 -9.10 -1.37
C LEU A 53 25.83 -9.36 -1.89
N ASP A 54 26.12 -9.03 -3.14
CA ASP A 54 27.45 -9.20 -3.75
C ASP A 54 28.50 -8.32 -3.06
N ALA A 55 28.17 -7.05 -2.79
CA ALA A 55 29.02 -6.13 -2.04
C ALA A 55 29.26 -6.66 -0.60
N THR A 56 28.18 -7.08 0.08
CA THR A 56 28.26 -7.64 1.43
C THR A 56 29.11 -8.91 1.48
N ALA A 57 28.95 -9.80 0.51
CA ALA A 57 29.74 -11.04 0.42
C ALA A 57 31.24 -10.75 0.24
N THR A 58 31.58 -9.68 -0.48
CA THR A 58 32.97 -9.24 -0.67
C THR A 58 33.57 -8.73 0.65
N ILE A 59 32.84 -7.88 1.38
CA ILE A 59 33.24 -7.37 2.70
C ILE A 59 33.41 -8.52 3.69
N LEU A 60 32.45 -9.46 3.74
CA LEU A 60 32.51 -10.61 4.63
C LEU A 60 33.69 -11.54 4.31
N LYS A 61 34.03 -11.75 3.03
CA LYS A 61 35.21 -12.52 2.62
C LYS A 61 36.52 -11.83 3.00
N LYS A 62 36.55 -10.50 2.90
CA LYS A 62 37.70 -9.67 3.29
C LYS A 62 37.91 -9.64 4.81
N GLY A 63 36.84 -9.78 5.59
CA GLY A 63 36.87 -9.78 7.07
C GLY A 63 37.09 -8.40 7.69
N ALA A 64 37.18 -7.36 6.86
CA ALA A 64 37.30 -5.96 7.27
C ALA A 64 36.61 -5.08 6.23
N MET A 65 36.03 -3.98 6.69
CA MET A 65 35.34 -2.98 5.87
C MET A 65 36.19 -1.72 5.82
N ASP A 66 36.54 -1.26 4.63
CA ASP A 66 37.22 0.04 4.45
C ASP A 66 36.21 1.14 4.09
N ASP A 67 36.71 2.38 4.00
CA ASP A 67 35.87 3.54 3.67
C ASP A 67 35.23 3.42 2.27
N SER A 68 35.93 2.82 1.30
CA SER A 68 35.42 2.59 -0.05
C SER A 68 34.26 1.58 -0.05
N ASP A 69 34.40 0.49 0.71
CA ASP A 69 33.36 -0.52 0.90
C ASP A 69 32.12 0.10 1.58
N SER A 70 32.35 1.00 2.55
CA SER A 70 31.30 1.75 3.24
C SER A 70 30.54 2.70 2.32
N ASP A 71 31.25 3.49 1.53
CA ASP A 71 30.64 4.43 0.58
C ASP A 71 29.85 3.68 -0.50
N ALA A 72 30.42 2.59 -1.03
CA ALA A 72 29.75 1.76 -2.02
C ALA A 72 28.47 1.13 -1.46
N LEU A 73 28.53 0.53 -0.27
CA LEU A 73 27.37 -0.08 0.37
C LEU A 73 26.29 0.96 0.72
N THR A 74 26.70 2.13 1.21
CA THR A 74 25.79 3.25 1.52
C THR A 74 25.07 3.72 0.26
N SER A 75 25.78 3.90 -0.86
CA SER A 75 25.18 4.30 -2.13
C SER A 75 24.17 3.27 -2.66
N LEU A 76 24.46 1.97 -2.52
CA LEU A 76 23.57 0.88 -2.89
C LEU A 76 22.32 0.83 -2.01
N MET A 77 22.49 0.96 -0.70
CA MET A 77 21.38 1.02 0.26
C MET A 77 20.49 2.24 0.00
N GLN A 78 21.07 3.41 -0.27
CA GLN A 78 20.32 4.61 -0.60
C GLN A 78 19.51 4.42 -1.89
N SER A 79 20.13 3.85 -2.93
CA SER A 79 19.46 3.53 -4.19
C SER A 79 18.31 2.54 -3.99
N TYR A 80 18.51 1.51 -3.16
CA TYR A 80 17.48 0.54 -2.81
C TYR A 80 16.33 1.18 -2.03
N CYS A 81 16.61 1.97 -1.00
CA CYS A 81 15.59 2.68 -0.21
C CYS A 81 14.78 3.66 -1.08
N ASN A 82 15.43 4.38 -1.99
CA ASN A 82 14.75 5.24 -2.96
C ASN A 82 13.85 4.41 -3.88
N ALA A 83 14.34 3.32 -4.45
CA ALA A 83 13.52 2.44 -5.28
C ALA A 83 12.33 1.84 -4.50
N VAL A 84 12.49 1.53 -3.21
CA VAL A 84 11.38 1.08 -2.36
C VAL A 84 10.36 2.20 -2.16
N ARG A 85 10.79 3.45 -1.98
CA ARG A 85 9.90 4.62 -1.89
C ARG A 85 9.17 4.89 -3.21
N ASP A 86 9.87 4.81 -4.33
CA ASP A 86 9.30 4.98 -5.67
C ASP A 86 8.23 3.91 -5.94
N ARG A 87 8.44 2.68 -5.42
CA ARG A 87 7.44 1.63 -5.49
C ARG A 87 6.15 2.02 -4.77
N GLU A 88 6.24 2.66 -3.60
CA GLU A 88 5.07 3.15 -2.87
C GLU A 88 4.35 4.26 -3.65
N PHE A 89 5.10 5.14 -4.32
CA PHE A 89 4.53 6.17 -5.19
C PHE A 89 3.80 5.57 -6.41
N ILE A 90 4.46 4.66 -7.14
CA ILE A 90 3.86 3.91 -8.27
C ILE A 90 2.58 3.22 -7.80
N ARG A 91 2.62 2.64 -6.60
CA ARG A 91 1.48 1.97 -5.99
C ARG A 91 0.32 2.93 -5.74
N ASP A 92 0.58 4.09 -5.14
CA ASP A 92 -0.46 5.09 -4.87
C ASP A 92 -1.10 5.62 -6.16
N VAL A 93 -0.29 5.92 -7.18
CA VAL A 93 -0.78 6.38 -8.50
C VAL A 93 -1.70 5.33 -9.13
N GLY A 94 -1.30 4.05 -9.12
CA GLY A 94 -2.12 2.97 -9.66
C GLY A 94 -3.43 2.74 -8.91
N TYR A 95 -3.48 3.05 -7.61
CA TYR A 95 -4.72 2.99 -6.81
C TYR A 95 -5.69 4.14 -7.09
N ARG A 96 -5.17 5.35 -7.38
CA ARG A 96 -6.00 6.54 -7.62
C ARG A 96 -6.74 6.46 -8.94
N ASP A 97 -6.04 6.13 -10.01
CA ASP A 97 -6.61 6.05 -11.36
C ASP A 97 -6.04 4.87 -12.14
N TRP A 98 -6.77 3.75 -12.10
CA TRP A 98 -6.43 2.55 -12.86
C TRP A 98 -6.56 2.76 -14.37
N HIS A 99 -7.53 3.58 -14.80
CA HIS A 99 -7.85 3.76 -16.20
C HIS A 99 -6.86 4.65 -16.92
N ASN A 100 -6.19 5.56 -16.20
CA ASN A 100 -5.11 6.43 -16.71
C ASN A 100 -3.76 6.20 -16.02
N ASN A 101 -3.51 4.97 -15.56
CA ASN A 101 -2.24 4.65 -14.91
C ASN A 101 -1.06 4.89 -15.88
N LEU A 102 -0.15 5.80 -15.49
CA LEU A 102 1.02 6.22 -16.26
C LEU A 102 2.08 5.11 -16.37
N PHE A 103 2.10 4.16 -15.44
CA PHE A 103 3.09 3.08 -15.39
C PHE A 103 2.64 1.82 -16.15
N LEU A 104 1.49 1.87 -16.84
CA LEU A 104 0.94 0.77 -17.61
C LEU A 104 0.56 1.26 -19.00
N LEU A 105 1.40 0.96 -19.99
CA LEU A 105 1.13 1.25 -21.39
C LEU A 105 0.16 0.23 -21.97
N ARG A 106 -0.71 0.70 -22.85
CA ARG A 106 -1.85 -0.03 -23.38
C ARG A 106 -1.92 0.18 -24.89
N SER A 107 -2.06 -0.89 -25.64
CA SER A 107 -2.33 -0.81 -27.09
C SER A 107 -3.65 -0.13 -27.45
N GLU A 108 -4.58 0.02 -26.50
CA GLU A 108 -5.85 0.73 -26.67
C GLU A 108 -5.69 2.25 -26.83
N ARG A 109 -4.60 2.84 -26.31
CA ARG A 109 -4.36 4.28 -26.39
C ARG A 109 -3.44 4.57 -27.57
N GLU A 110 -3.79 5.53 -28.42
CA GLU A 110 -3.07 5.77 -29.68
C GLU A 110 -1.58 6.06 -29.48
N MET A 111 -1.24 7.01 -28.59
CA MET A 111 0.14 7.37 -28.28
C MET A 111 0.94 6.20 -27.69
N GLU A 112 0.30 5.37 -26.86
CA GLU A 112 0.98 4.23 -26.24
C GLU A 112 1.14 3.07 -27.21
N ARG A 113 0.21 2.89 -28.14
CA ARG A 113 0.31 1.93 -29.24
C ARG A 113 1.51 2.24 -30.13
N GLU A 114 1.80 3.51 -30.39
CA GLU A 114 3.02 3.89 -31.11
C GLU A 114 4.29 3.50 -30.35
N LEU A 115 4.33 3.72 -29.02
CA LEU A 115 5.45 3.29 -28.18
C LEU A 115 5.63 1.76 -28.17
N LEU A 116 4.52 1.00 -28.09
CA LEU A 116 4.56 -0.47 -28.15
C LEU A 116 5.00 -0.96 -29.53
N THR A 117 4.57 -0.29 -30.60
CA THR A 117 5.01 -0.60 -31.97
C THR A 117 6.50 -0.32 -32.12
N TYR A 118 6.96 0.82 -31.62
CA TYR A 118 8.38 1.18 -31.59
C TYR A 118 9.21 0.12 -30.84
N LEU A 119 8.77 -0.32 -29.66
CA LEU A 119 9.45 -1.37 -28.90
C LEU A 119 9.63 -2.68 -29.70
N LYS A 120 8.61 -3.08 -30.47
CA LYS A 120 8.70 -4.28 -31.34
C LYS A 120 9.70 -4.09 -32.47
N THR A 121 9.82 -2.86 -33.01
CA THR A 121 10.70 -2.58 -34.15
C THR A 121 12.18 -2.54 -33.79
N ILE A 122 12.54 -2.12 -32.56
CA ILE A 122 13.94 -1.97 -32.16
C ILE A 122 14.64 -3.32 -32.03
N ASP A 123 14.03 -4.26 -31.31
CA ASP A 123 14.70 -5.50 -30.89
C ASP A 123 13.92 -6.78 -31.24
N GLY A 124 12.82 -6.66 -32.00
CA GLY A 124 11.96 -7.81 -32.33
C GLY A 124 11.29 -8.44 -31.11
N ILE A 125 11.26 -7.74 -29.97
CA ILE A 125 10.69 -8.23 -28.71
C ILE A 125 9.17 -8.40 -28.91
N ARG A 126 8.70 -9.63 -28.71
CA ARG A 126 7.28 -9.97 -28.79
C ARG A 126 6.67 -10.00 -27.40
N PRO A 127 5.39 -9.60 -27.26
CA PRO A 127 4.68 -9.78 -26.00
C PRO A 127 4.56 -11.26 -25.70
N GLU A 128 4.70 -11.64 -24.44
CA GLU A 128 4.34 -12.99 -24.00
C GLU A 128 2.82 -13.12 -23.83
N ASP A 129 2.33 -14.36 -23.89
CA ASP A 129 0.92 -14.62 -23.62
C ASP A 129 0.62 -14.37 -22.14
N GLY A 130 -0.44 -13.61 -21.88
CA GLY A 130 -0.90 -13.31 -20.53
C GLY A 130 -1.32 -14.61 -19.83
N VAL A 131 -0.69 -14.89 -18.69
CA VAL A 131 -1.00 -16.08 -17.91
C VAL A 131 -2.35 -15.90 -17.20
N PRO A 132 -3.27 -16.88 -17.27
CA PRO A 132 -4.53 -16.82 -16.54
C PRO A 132 -4.30 -16.69 -15.03
N PRO A 133 -5.17 -15.98 -14.29
CA PRO A 133 -5.02 -15.79 -12.85
C PRO A 133 -4.88 -17.09 -12.05
N GLY A 134 -5.50 -18.17 -12.52
CA GLY A 134 -5.46 -19.49 -11.90
C GLY A 134 -4.13 -20.22 -12.04
N GLU A 135 -3.33 -19.91 -13.07
CA GLU A 135 -2.06 -20.60 -13.37
C GLU A 135 -0.83 -19.81 -12.87
N ASN A 136 -1.01 -18.54 -12.48
CA ASN A 136 0.07 -17.67 -12.02
C ASN A 136 0.92 -18.25 -10.88
N HIS A 137 0.29 -19.00 -9.96
CA HIS A 137 0.98 -19.58 -8.80
C HIS A 137 1.96 -20.71 -9.15
N LEU A 138 1.93 -21.22 -10.38
CA LEU A 138 2.82 -22.29 -10.86
C LEU A 138 4.17 -21.73 -11.37
N HIS A 139 4.34 -20.42 -11.35
CA HIS A 139 5.46 -19.74 -11.95
C HIS A 139 6.26 -18.92 -10.93
N PRO A 140 7.58 -18.76 -11.13
CA PRO A 140 8.39 -17.93 -10.25
C PRO A 140 7.94 -16.47 -10.33
N ASP A 141 7.63 -15.89 -9.18
CA ASP A 141 7.19 -14.51 -9.03
C ASP A 141 8.37 -13.56 -8.90
N LEU A 142 8.28 -12.39 -9.53
CA LEU A 142 9.14 -11.27 -9.16
C LEU A 142 8.86 -10.86 -7.70
N PRO A 143 9.91 -10.61 -6.89
CA PRO A 143 9.73 -10.26 -5.49
C PRO A 143 8.93 -8.96 -5.37
N GLY A 144 8.02 -8.95 -4.40
CA GLY A 144 7.21 -7.79 -4.06
C GLY A 144 5.71 -8.07 -4.10
N GLY A 145 5.22 -8.96 -4.97
CA GLY A 145 3.78 -9.30 -5.09
C GLY A 145 2.81 -8.11 -5.22
N PRO A 146 1.50 -8.38 -5.34
CA PRO A 146 0.92 -9.18 -6.42
C PRO A 146 0.91 -8.41 -7.76
N TRP A 147 0.76 -9.19 -8.83
CA TRP A 147 0.61 -8.83 -10.23
C TRP A 147 -0.51 -7.80 -10.44
N ASP A 148 -0.20 -6.69 -11.11
CA ASP A 148 -1.18 -5.72 -11.61
C ASP A 148 -2.32 -5.41 -10.66
N PHE A 149 -2.04 -4.64 -9.60
CA PHE A 149 -3.04 -3.92 -8.81
C PHE A 149 -4.42 -4.59 -8.74
N PRO A 150 -4.55 -5.87 -8.32
CA PRO A 150 -5.87 -6.39 -8.13
C PRO A 150 -6.38 -5.63 -6.92
N TYR A 151 -7.64 -5.18 -6.99
CA TYR A 151 -8.42 -4.68 -5.86
C TYR A 151 -8.58 -3.18 -5.64
N ALA A 152 -8.62 -2.36 -6.69
CA ALA A 152 -9.37 -1.09 -6.59
C ALA A 152 -10.80 -1.33 -6.02
N SER A 153 -11.40 -2.50 -6.26
CA SER A 153 -12.69 -2.91 -5.67
C SER A 153 -12.63 -3.27 -4.18
N ARG A 154 -11.59 -3.96 -3.67
CA ARG A 154 -11.49 -4.19 -2.21
C ARG A 154 -11.13 -2.93 -1.46
N THR A 155 -10.31 -2.04 -2.02
CA THR A 155 -10.02 -0.74 -1.40
C THR A 155 -11.25 0.15 -1.38
N LYS A 156 -12.05 0.18 -2.46
CA LYS A 156 -13.36 0.87 -2.45
C LYS A 156 -14.30 0.27 -1.41
N ARG A 157 -14.48 -1.05 -1.39
CA ARG A 157 -15.29 -1.74 -0.36
C ARG A 157 -14.79 -1.45 1.06
N GLN A 158 -13.48 -1.47 1.29
CA GLN A 158 -12.89 -1.15 2.60
C GLN A 158 -13.17 0.30 2.98
N ARG A 159 -13.04 1.26 2.06
CA ARG A 159 -13.38 2.68 2.31
C ARG A 159 -14.87 2.86 2.61
N TYR A 160 -15.75 2.21 1.86
CA TYR A 160 -17.20 2.25 2.13
C TYR A 160 -17.54 1.59 3.47
N VAL A 161 -16.96 0.42 3.77
CA VAL A 161 -17.15 -0.27 5.05
C VAL A 161 -16.62 0.57 6.21
N LEU A 162 -15.45 1.19 6.09
CA LEU A 162 -14.91 2.10 7.11
C LEU A 162 -15.79 3.35 7.28
N ALA A 163 -16.31 3.93 6.21
CA ALA A 163 -17.19 5.10 6.27
C ALA A 163 -18.54 4.77 6.92
N VAL A 164 -19.16 3.64 6.55
CA VAL A 164 -20.43 3.18 7.15
C VAL A 164 -20.21 2.77 8.60
N LEU A 165 -19.17 1.99 8.90
CA LEU A 165 -18.83 1.58 10.25
C LEU A 165 -18.55 2.80 11.15
N GLY A 166 -17.78 3.77 10.66
CA GLY A 166 -17.52 5.03 11.37
C GLY A 166 -18.81 5.82 11.61
N GLY A 167 -19.68 5.94 10.60
CA GLY A 167 -20.99 6.59 10.73
C GLY A 167 -21.88 5.90 11.77
N VAL A 168 -21.94 4.57 11.79
CA VAL A 168 -22.72 3.81 12.76
C VAL A 168 -22.16 3.96 14.18
N ILE A 169 -20.84 3.86 14.34
CA ILE A 169 -20.18 3.99 15.65
C ILE A 169 -20.39 5.39 16.23
N LEU A 170 -20.34 6.45 15.41
CA LEU A 170 -20.53 7.82 15.89
C LEU A 170 -22.00 8.14 16.22
N ASN A 171 -22.97 7.61 15.46
CA ASN A 171 -24.39 7.92 15.65
C ASN A 171 -25.06 7.04 16.72
N ALA A 172 -24.66 5.77 16.87
CA ALA A 172 -25.26 4.84 17.81
C ALA A 172 -25.35 5.37 19.26
N PRO A 173 -24.28 5.92 19.87
CA PRO A 173 -24.36 6.44 21.24
C PRO A 173 -25.24 7.69 21.36
N MET A 174 -25.27 8.57 20.35
CA MET A 174 -26.17 9.73 20.36
C MET A 174 -27.64 9.32 20.33
N VAL A 175 -27.99 8.35 19.46
CA VAL A 175 -29.36 7.83 19.37
C VAL A 175 -29.76 7.12 20.67
N LEU A 176 -28.84 6.36 21.28
CA LEU A 176 -29.13 5.61 22.51
C LEU A 176 -29.32 6.53 23.73
N MET A 177 -28.52 7.59 23.86
CA MET A 177 -28.68 8.59 24.92
C MET A 177 -29.96 9.43 24.76
N ALA A 178 -30.44 9.63 23.52
CA ALA A 178 -31.70 10.30 23.27
C ALA A 178 -32.92 9.42 23.63
N LEU A 179 -32.81 8.09 23.47
CA LEU A 179 -33.91 7.16 23.71
C LEU A 179 -34.05 6.73 25.18
N VAL A 180 -32.95 6.71 25.94
CA VAL A 180 -32.94 6.30 27.36
C VAL A 180 -32.27 7.38 28.21
N PRO A 181 -33.04 8.35 28.74
CA PRO A 181 -32.52 9.40 29.61
C PRO A 181 -32.26 8.85 31.02
N ASN A 182 -31.18 8.08 31.18
CA ASN A 182 -30.70 7.61 32.48
C ASN A 182 -29.19 7.82 32.57
N VAL A 183 -28.75 8.50 33.64
CA VAL A 183 -27.35 8.87 33.88
C VAL A 183 -26.43 7.64 33.89
N ALA A 184 -26.84 6.56 34.54
CA ALA A 184 -26.04 5.34 34.61
C ALA A 184 -25.90 4.67 33.23
N VAL A 185 -26.98 4.63 32.45
CA VAL A 185 -26.99 4.06 31.10
C VAL A 185 -26.11 4.87 30.16
N ASN A 186 -26.13 6.20 30.29
CA ASN A 186 -25.33 7.11 29.47
C ASN A 186 -23.82 6.96 29.74
N LEU A 187 -23.41 6.87 31.01
CA LEU A 187 -22.00 6.63 31.37
C LEU A 187 -21.48 5.27 30.86
N VAL A 188 -22.27 4.21 31.06
CA VAL A 188 -21.89 2.86 30.62
C VAL A 188 -21.79 2.80 29.09
N THR A 189 -22.75 3.39 28.38
CA THR A 189 -22.76 3.42 26.92
C THR A 189 -21.57 4.19 26.37
N ALA A 190 -21.25 5.36 26.94
CA ALA A 190 -20.10 6.15 26.53
C ALA A 190 -18.77 5.39 26.71
N GLY A 191 -18.60 4.72 27.86
CA GLY A 191 -17.40 3.92 28.14
C GLY A 191 -17.23 2.75 27.17
N VAL A 192 -18.28 1.94 26.98
CA VAL A 192 -18.25 0.77 26.08
C VAL A 192 -18.03 1.20 24.63
N CYS A 193 -18.73 2.23 24.14
CA CYS A 193 -18.55 2.73 22.78
C CYS A 193 -17.13 3.28 22.54
N THR A 194 -16.54 3.98 23.52
CA THR A 194 -15.16 4.49 23.42
C THR A 194 -14.15 3.36 23.36
N MET A 195 -14.33 2.31 24.17
CA MET A 195 -13.44 1.15 24.19
C MET A 195 -13.53 0.33 22.89
N VAL A 196 -14.74 0.11 22.38
CA VAL A 196 -14.95 -0.55 21.07
C VAL A 196 -14.33 0.26 19.94
N PHE A 197 -14.49 1.59 19.94
CA PHE A 197 -13.86 2.47 18.96
C PHE A 197 -12.32 2.39 19.02
N ALA A 198 -11.73 2.40 20.22
CA ALA A 198 -10.28 2.30 20.39
C ALA A 198 -9.73 0.98 19.85
N VAL A 199 -10.39 -0.15 20.16
CA VAL A 199 -10.00 -1.47 19.65
C VAL A 199 -10.14 -1.56 18.13
N ALA A 200 -11.26 -1.07 17.58
CA ALA A 200 -11.48 -1.03 16.14
C ALA A 200 -10.43 -0.17 15.43
N ALA A 201 -10.14 1.03 15.95
CA ALA A 201 -9.14 1.94 15.39
C ALA A 201 -7.73 1.31 15.39
N ALA A 202 -7.35 0.64 16.48
CA ALA A 202 -6.08 -0.08 16.58
C ALA A 202 -5.98 -1.23 15.56
N TYR A 203 -7.07 -1.98 15.35
CA TYR A 203 -7.08 -3.09 14.40
C TYR A 203 -7.06 -2.63 12.93
N PHE A 204 -7.80 -1.57 12.60
CA PHE A 204 -7.90 -1.08 11.22
C PHE A 204 -6.72 -0.20 10.78
N SER A 205 -5.95 0.38 11.71
CA SER A 205 -4.83 1.28 11.39
C SER A 205 -3.49 0.80 11.98
N PRO A 206 -2.99 -0.40 11.62
CA PRO A 206 -1.74 -0.94 12.17
C PRO A 206 -0.48 -0.15 11.75
N THR A 207 -0.58 0.71 10.73
CA THR A 207 0.52 1.53 10.21
C THR A 207 0.54 2.96 10.74
N LYS A 208 -0.44 3.38 11.55
CA LYS A 208 -0.47 4.73 12.11
C LYS A 208 0.35 4.82 13.39
N LEU A 209 0.92 5.99 13.64
CA LEU A 209 1.64 6.29 14.88
C LEU A 209 0.68 6.16 16.08
N PRO A 210 1.12 5.54 17.21
CA PRO A 210 0.27 5.38 18.40
C PRO A 210 -0.34 6.69 18.91
N LEU A 211 0.34 7.82 18.71
CA LEU A 211 -0.12 9.14 19.10
C LEU A 211 -1.37 9.60 18.31
N GLU A 212 -1.46 9.26 17.03
CA GLU A 212 -2.64 9.59 16.21
C GLU A 212 -3.88 8.82 16.69
N LEU A 213 -3.69 7.56 17.10
CA LEU A 213 -4.74 6.73 17.67
C LEU A 213 -5.21 7.29 19.03
N LEU A 214 -4.28 7.75 19.86
CA LEU A 214 -4.59 8.41 21.13
C LEU A 214 -5.37 9.72 20.89
N ALA A 215 -4.95 10.55 19.95
CA ALA A 215 -5.65 11.80 19.62
C ALA A 215 -7.07 11.55 19.09
N ALA A 216 -7.24 10.54 18.23
CA ALA A 216 -8.55 10.16 17.69
C ALA A 216 -9.50 9.64 18.78
N THR A 217 -9.01 8.77 19.68
CA THR A 217 -9.82 8.24 20.80
C THR A 217 -10.17 9.32 21.81
N ALA A 218 -9.23 10.24 22.14
CA ALA A 218 -9.49 11.39 22.99
C ALA A 218 -10.55 12.32 22.41
N THR A 219 -10.47 12.61 21.10
CA THR A 219 -11.48 13.43 20.40
C THR A 219 -12.86 12.79 20.48
N TYR A 220 -12.94 11.47 20.23
CA TYR A 220 -14.20 10.74 20.32
C TYR A 220 -14.78 10.74 21.74
N ALA A 221 -13.95 10.48 22.76
CA ALA A 221 -14.36 10.52 24.15
C ALA A 221 -14.87 11.91 24.57
N ALA A 222 -14.18 12.98 24.16
CA ALA A 222 -14.59 14.36 24.46
C ALA A 222 -15.98 14.67 23.91
N VAL A 223 -16.27 14.28 22.67
CA VAL A 223 -17.61 14.47 22.07
C VAL A 223 -18.68 13.75 22.90
N LEU A 224 -18.45 12.48 23.26
CA LEU A 224 -19.41 11.72 24.07
C LEU A 224 -19.63 12.34 25.46
N VAL A 225 -18.56 12.81 26.12
CA VAL A 225 -18.65 13.44 27.45
C VAL A 225 -19.49 14.72 27.41
N VAL A 226 -19.39 15.53 26.34
CA VAL A 226 -20.24 16.72 26.17
C VAL A 226 -21.72 16.35 26.12
N PHE A 227 -22.07 15.28 25.41
CA PHE A 227 -23.45 14.81 25.35
C PHE A 227 -23.93 14.30 26.72
N VAL A 228 -23.14 13.47 27.41
CA VAL A 228 -23.47 12.98 28.75
C VAL A 228 -23.66 14.14 29.74
N GLY A 229 -22.76 15.13 29.73
CA GLY A 229 -22.83 16.32 30.58
C GLY A 229 -24.08 17.14 30.33
N GLY A 230 -24.46 17.35 29.06
CA GLY A 230 -25.66 18.10 28.68
C GLY A 230 -26.97 17.45 29.15
N VAL A 231 -27.09 16.12 29.11
CA VAL A 231 -28.33 15.43 29.55
C VAL A 231 -28.57 15.57 31.06
N THR A 232 -27.50 15.63 31.86
CA THR A 232 -27.62 15.75 33.33
C THR A 232 -28.14 17.12 33.77
N THR A 233 -27.88 18.18 33.01
CA THR A 233 -28.29 19.55 33.37
C THR A 233 -29.78 19.80 33.12
N SER A 234 -30.40 19.10 32.17
CA SER A 234 -31.83 19.29 31.85
C SER A 234 -32.78 18.56 32.81
N GLY A 235 -32.30 17.67 33.68
CA GLY A 235 -33.14 16.88 34.61
C GLY A 235 -33.21 17.39 36.06
N GLY A 236 -32.55 18.51 36.38
CA GLY A 236 -32.34 18.97 37.78
C GLY A 236 -33.08 20.24 38.19
N GLY A 237 -34.16 20.62 37.52
CA GLY A 237 -34.90 21.86 37.82
C GLY A 237 -36.36 21.64 38.17
N CYS A 238 -36.68 21.50 39.46
CA CYS A 238 -37.80 22.17 40.14
C CYS A 238 -37.98 21.61 41.56
N GLU A 239 -37.57 22.36 42.59
CA GLU A 239 -38.36 22.42 43.82
C GLU A 239 -38.24 23.84 44.40
N THR A 240 -39.20 24.69 44.04
CA THR A 240 -39.43 25.99 44.68
C THR A 240 -40.39 25.77 45.84
N THR A 241 -39.87 25.53 47.05
CA THR A 241 -40.69 25.55 48.26
C THR A 241 -40.85 27.00 48.71
N ARG A 242 -41.89 27.65 48.21
CA ARG A 242 -42.39 28.92 48.72
C ARG A 242 -43.56 28.60 49.65
N THR A 243 -43.34 28.65 50.97
CA THR A 243 -44.42 28.69 51.96
C THR A 243 -44.12 29.76 52.99
N THR A 244 -44.97 30.80 52.92
CA THR A 244 -45.46 31.72 53.95
C THR A 244 -44.44 32.49 54.78
#